data_AF-A0A839AMZ8-F1
#
_entry.id   AF-A0A839AMZ8-F1
#
_cell.length_a   1.000
_cell.length_b   1.000
_cell.length_c   1.000
_cell.angle_alpha   90.00
_cell.angle_beta   90.00
_cell.angle_gamma   90.00
#
_symmetry.space_group_name_H-M   'P 1'
#
loop_
_entity.id
_entity.type
_entity.pdbx_description
1 polymer ?
#
loop_
_entity_poly.entity_id
_entity_poly.type
_entity_poly.pdbx_seq_one_letter_code
_entity_poly.pdbx_strand_id
1 'polypeptide(L)'
;MNIYLDNNIVIDIEDGNYSLEELVSKIGIQQSKIFYSSVHITEANEMNGQDKTQKIERRCRTISNITSNNYINIDPNTHLIQKQIVKPEQILKRQKYWTNNSTSGALQKTELSAVSQEQKVAFRESLGISPKEINNYSVKEVIEQFEIKKDKFGNMSLPELIETATRIKLGKSATILTKIVATFELLDLIGFWKDIYTTKSDFARAQDSQHCVSASVCDYFISNDKKTRSKSRLVYDIFKINTKVLDSNGNE
;
A
#
# COMPACT_ATOMS: atom_id res chain seq x y z
N MET A 1 -9.66 -13.32 14.27
CA MET A 1 -9.45 -12.01 13.59
C MET A 1 -8.61 -12.22 12.33
N ASN A 2 -8.64 -11.30 11.37
CA ASN A 2 -7.85 -11.31 10.15
C ASN A 2 -6.81 -10.19 10.22
N ILE A 3 -5.55 -10.54 10.06
CA ILE A 3 -4.42 -9.60 10.08
C ILE A 3 -3.77 -9.61 8.72
N TYR A 4 -3.46 -8.44 8.18
CA TYR A 4 -2.57 -8.30 7.04
C TYR A 4 -1.24 -7.72 7.50
N LEU A 5 -0.14 -8.39 7.17
CA LEU A 5 1.20 -7.90 7.46
C LEU A 5 1.74 -7.18 6.24
N ASP A 6 2.37 -6.04 6.44
CA ASP A 6 3.23 -5.42 5.45
C ASP A 6 4.50 -6.24 5.26
N ASN A 7 5.16 -6.08 4.12
CA ASN A 7 6.38 -6.78 3.78
C ASN A 7 7.55 -6.41 4.71
N ASN A 8 7.60 -5.20 5.26
CA ASN A 8 8.60 -4.84 6.28
C ASN A 8 8.50 -5.70 7.55
N ILE A 9 7.28 -6.06 7.97
CA ILE A 9 7.06 -6.95 9.12
C ILE A 9 7.54 -8.37 8.79
N VAL A 10 7.26 -8.84 7.57
CA VAL A 10 7.71 -10.15 7.11
C VAL A 10 9.24 -10.20 7.05
N ILE A 11 9.90 -9.12 6.62
CA ILE A 11 11.37 -8.98 6.63
C ILE A 11 11.89 -9.07 8.06
N ASP A 12 11.33 -8.30 8.98
CA ASP A 12 11.77 -8.29 10.38
C ASP A 12 11.66 -9.68 11.03
N ILE A 13 10.59 -10.43 10.75
CA ILE A 13 10.45 -11.82 11.22
C ILE A 13 11.46 -12.75 10.52
N GLU A 14 11.67 -12.57 9.21
CA GLU A 14 12.64 -13.37 8.44
C GLU A 14 14.07 -13.21 8.98
N ASP A 15 14.44 -11.99 9.38
CA ASP A 15 15.76 -11.63 9.89
C ASP A 15 15.92 -11.94 11.40
N GLY A 16 14.85 -12.37 12.06
CA GLY A 16 14.87 -12.76 13.47
C GLY A 16 14.83 -11.57 14.44
N ASN A 17 14.38 -10.39 13.99
CA ASN A 17 14.21 -9.21 14.86
C ASN A 17 13.12 -9.44 15.91
N TYR A 18 12.11 -10.25 15.59
CA TYR A 18 11.11 -10.78 16.51
C TYR A 18 10.38 -11.98 15.89
N SER A 19 9.78 -12.82 16.73
CA SER A 19 8.95 -13.95 16.29
C SER A 19 7.52 -13.51 15.97
N LEU A 20 6.78 -14.37 15.28
CA LEU A 20 5.35 -14.12 15.04
C LEU A 20 4.56 -14.09 16.35
N GLU A 21 4.89 -14.97 17.29
CA GLU A 21 4.26 -15.06 18.60
C GLU A 21 4.48 -13.78 19.42
N GLU A 22 5.70 -13.22 19.38
CA GLU A 22 6.02 -11.95 20.01
C GLU A 22 5.21 -10.80 19.40
N LEU A 23 5.11 -10.74 18.07
CA LEU A 23 4.28 -9.75 17.37
C LEU A 23 2.81 -9.85 17.81
N VAL A 24 2.24 -11.05 17.76
CA VAL A 24 0.83 -11.33 18.10
C VAL A 24 0.56 -11.02 19.58
N SER A 25 1.53 -11.28 20.47
CA SER A 25 1.43 -10.91 21.88
C SER A 25 1.44 -9.39 22.09
N LYS A 26 2.32 -8.66 21.40
CA LYS A 26 2.45 -7.19 21.53
C LYS A 26 1.19 -6.46 21.07
N ILE A 27 0.61 -6.88 19.94
CA ILE A 27 -0.62 -6.30 19.40
C ILE A 27 -1.86 -6.71 20.22
N GLY A 28 -1.74 -7.66 21.15
CA GLY A 28 -2.83 -8.09 22.03
C GLY A 28 -3.95 -8.84 21.32
N ILE A 29 -3.67 -9.46 20.17
CA ILE A 29 -4.67 -10.17 19.37
C ILE A 29 -4.52 -11.67 19.58
N GLN A 30 -5.59 -12.35 19.97
CA GLN A 30 -5.62 -13.81 20.06
C GLN A 30 -6.35 -14.42 18.86
N GLN A 31 -5.92 -15.62 18.42
CA GLN A 31 -6.57 -16.40 17.36
C GLN A 31 -6.78 -15.60 16.05
N SER A 32 -5.68 -15.34 15.35
CA SER A 32 -5.66 -14.59 14.09
C SER A 32 -5.33 -15.47 12.88
N LYS A 33 -6.04 -15.26 11.78
CA LYS A 33 -5.59 -15.64 10.44
C LYS A 33 -4.75 -14.50 9.88
N ILE A 34 -3.53 -14.81 9.47
CA ILE A 34 -2.59 -13.83 8.95
C ILE A 34 -2.50 -13.99 7.45
N PHE A 35 -2.71 -12.91 6.71
CA PHE A 35 -2.81 -12.92 5.27
C PHE A 35 -1.60 -12.25 4.62
N TYR A 36 -1.22 -12.77 3.46
CA TYR A 36 -0.38 -12.08 2.48
C TYR A 36 -1.14 -11.84 1.17
N SER A 37 -0.52 -11.16 0.23
CA SER A 37 -1.05 -10.92 -1.12
C SER A 37 0.05 -11.08 -2.18
N SER A 38 -0.30 -10.88 -3.46
CA SER A 38 0.68 -10.89 -4.56
C SER A 38 1.76 -9.83 -4.41
N VAL A 39 1.49 -8.75 -3.68
CA VAL A 39 2.41 -7.62 -3.46
C VAL A 39 3.71 -8.09 -2.81
N HIS A 40 3.60 -8.96 -1.80
CA HIS A 40 4.74 -9.57 -1.12
C HIS A 40 5.66 -10.35 -2.06
N ILE A 41 5.06 -11.05 -3.03
CA ILE A 41 5.80 -11.87 -4.00
C ILE A 41 6.44 -10.97 -5.06
N THR A 42 5.76 -9.90 -5.47
CA THR A 42 6.33 -8.88 -6.35
C THR A 42 7.56 -8.25 -5.73
N GLU A 43 7.48 -7.80 -4.47
CA GLU A 43 8.62 -7.22 -3.75
C GLU A 43 9.78 -8.21 -3.57
N ALA A 44 9.47 -9.47 -3.26
CA ALA A 44 10.48 -10.53 -3.22
C ALA A 44 11.18 -10.71 -4.57
N ASN A 45 10.42 -10.65 -5.67
CA ASN A 45 10.95 -10.83 -7.01
C ASN A 45 11.78 -9.62 -7.50
N GLU A 46 11.64 -8.44 -6.89
CA GLU A 46 12.49 -7.26 -7.15
C GLU A 46 13.80 -7.27 -6.34
N MET A 47 14.02 -8.26 -5.47
CA MET A 47 15.30 -8.42 -4.79
C MET A 47 16.45 -8.59 -5.81
N ASN A 48 17.57 -7.92 -5.55
CA ASN A 48 18.77 -7.94 -6.37
C ASN A 48 19.95 -8.60 -5.61
N GLY A 49 20.95 -9.05 -6.37
CA GLY A 49 22.21 -9.58 -5.84
C GLY A 49 22.47 -11.03 -6.22
N GLN A 50 23.70 -11.48 -5.92
CA GLN A 50 24.07 -12.89 -5.94
C GLN A 50 23.11 -13.64 -4.99
N ASP A 51 22.63 -14.81 -5.39
CA ASP A 51 21.65 -15.64 -4.67
C ASP A 51 20.18 -15.19 -4.66
N LYS A 52 19.77 -14.34 -5.63
CA LYS A 52 18.36 -13.91 -5.78
C LYS A 52 17.35 -15.07 -5.65
N THR A 53 17.58 -16.20 -6.31
CA THR A 53 16.66 -17.35 -6.25
C THR A 53 16.52 -17.90 -4.83
N GLN A 54 17.62 -18.09 -4.12
CA GLN A 54 17.60 -18.60 -2.74
C GLN A 54 16.90 -17.61 -1.78
N LYS A 55 17.12 -16.30 -1.98
CA LYS A 55 16.42 -15.26 -1.20
C LYS A 55 14.91 -15.29 -1.42
N ILE A 56 14.46 -15.42 -2.68
CA ILE A 56 13.04 -15.54 -3.01
C ILE A 56 12.43 -16.81 -2.41
N GLU A 57 13.14 -17.95 -2.47
CA GLU A 57 12.68 -19.20 -1.86
C GLU A 57 12.57 -19.08 -0.33
N ARG A 58 13.57 -18.48 0.33
CA ARG A 58 13.51 -18.18 1.76
C ARG A 58 12.29 -17.34 2.07
N ARG A 59 12.05 -16.25 1.31
CA ARG A 59 10.87 -15.39 1.48
C ARG A 59 9.56 -16.14 1.32
N CYS A 60 9.44 -17.00 0.32
CA CYS A 60 8.24 -17.84 0.12
C CYS A 60 7.99 -18.75 1.33
N ARG A 61 9.04 -19.39 1.86
CA ARG A 61 8.94 -20.23 3.06
C ARG A 61 8.52 -19.41 4.29
N THR A 62 9.15 -18.26 4.51
CA THR A 62 8.80 -17.35 5.61
C THR A 62 7.32 -16.94 5.54
N ILE A 63 6.85 -16.48 4.37
CA ILE A 63 5.45 -16.12 4.15
C ILE A 63 4.53 -17.31 4.42
N SER A 64 4.83 -18.49 3.87
CA SER A 64 4.02 -19.70 4.09
C SER A 64 3.93 -20.06 5.58
N ASN A 65 5.03 -19.96 6.32
CA ASN A 65 5.08 -20.27 7.74
C ASN A 65 4.24 -19.28 8.57
N ILE A 66 4.39 -17.98 8.31
CA ILE A 66 3.69 -16.92 9.05
C ILE A 66 2.19 -16.92 8.75
N THR A 67 1.82 -17.11 7.48
CA THR A 67 0.44 -16.92 7.03
C THR A 67 -0.36 -18.21 6.97
N SER A 68 0.28 -19.37 7.14
CA SER A 68 -0.33 -20.66 6.82
C SER A 68 -0.98 -20.67 5.42
N ASN A 69 -0.34 -19.98 4.47
CA ASN A 69 -0.81 -19.81 3.09
C ASN A 69 -2.15 -19.08 2.92
N ASN A 70 -2.65 -18.37 3.94
CA ASN A 70 -3.82 -17.51 3.80
C ASN A 70 -3.48 -16.32 2.89
N TYR A 71 -4.15 -16.23 1.76
CA TYR A 71 -3.85 -15.31 0.67
C TYR A 71 -5.05 -14.44 0.33
N ILE A 72 -4.80 -13.15 0.12
CA ILE A 72 -5.74 -12.18 -0.41
C ILE A 72 -5.50 -12.07 -1.92
N ASN A 73 -6.51 -12.48 -2.67
CA ASN A 73 -6.58 -12.30 -4.11
C ASN A 73 -7.38 -11.05 -4.43
N ILE A 74 -6.85 -10.24 -5.34
CA ILE A 74 -7.59 -9.15 -5.94
C ILE A 74 -7.73 -9.50 -7.41
N ASP A 75 -8.96 -9.77 -7.85
CA ASP A 75 -9.21 -10.02 -9.26
C ASP A 75 -9.03 -8.70 -10.04
N PRO A 76 -8.11 -8.65 -11.02
CA PRO A 76 -7.83 -7.41 -11.76
C PRO A 76 -9.00 -6.97 -12.65
N ASN A 77 -9.88 -7.88 -13.05
CA ASN A 77 -11.01 -7.59 -13.95
C ASN A 77 -12.26 -7.21 -13.18
N THR A 78 -12.56 -7.93 -12.10
CA THR A 78 -13.79 -7.73 -11.31
C THR A 78 -13.56 -6.81 -10.11
N HIS A 79 -12.30 -6.55 -9.74
CA HIS A 79 -11.92 -5.83 -8.52
C HIS A 79 -12.48 -6.46 -7.24
N LEU A 80 -12.85 -7.74 -7.31
CA LEU A 80 -13.31 -8.49 -6.14
C LEU A 80 -12.12 -8.96 -5.32
N ILE A 81 -12.21 -8.75 -4.02
CA ILE A 81 -11.24 -9.26 -3.06
C ILE A 81 -11.73 -10.61 -2.52
N GLN A 82 -10.87 -11.63 -2.61
CA GLN A 82 -11.18 -12.98 -2.16
C GLN A 82 -10.09 -13.50 -1.21
N LYS A 83 -10.51 -14.12 -0.12
CA LYS A 83 -9.62 -14.84 0.81
C LYS A 83 -9.56 -16.30 0.39
N GLN A 84 -8.37 -16.83 0.18
CA GLN A 84 -8.15 -18.21 -0.25
C GLN A 84 -6.86 -18.78 0.38
N ILE A 85 -6.63 -20.08 0.21
CA ILE A 85 -5.39 -20.73 0.64
C ILE A 85 -4.56 -21.02 -0.61
N VAL A 86 -3.42 -20.34 -0.77
CA VAL A 86 -2.53 -20.49 -1.93
C VAL A 86 -1.10 -20.41 -1.44
N LYS A 87 -0.20 -21.23 -2.00
CA LYS A 87 1.22 -21.18 -1.64
C LYS A 87 1.92 -20.00 -2.34
N PRO A 88 2.84 -19.29 -1.67
CA PRO A 88 3.66 -18.22 -2.28
C PRO A 88 4.33 -18.63 -3.60
N GLU A 89 4.84 -19.85 -3.69
CA GLU A 89 5.51 -20.34 -4.91
C GLU A 89 4.55 -20.48 -6.10
N GLN A 90 3.26 -20.77 -5.84
CA GLN A 90 2.24 -20.81 -6.89
C GLN A 90 1.97 -19.40 -7.43
N ILE A 91 1.94 -18.40 -6.55
CA ILE A 91 1.79 -16.99 -6.94
C ILE A 91 3.01 -16.54 -7.75
N LEU A 92 4.22 -16.87 -7.31
CA LEU A 92 5.46 -16.56 -8.05
C LEU A 92 5.46 -17.17 -9.46
N LYS A 93 5.06 -18.45 -9.58
CA LYS A 93 4.93 -19.13 -10.87
C LYS A 93 3.91 -18.44 -11.78
N ARG A 94 2.75 -18.06 -11.23
CA ARG A 94 1.73 -17.29 -11.95
C ARG A 94 2.34 -15.98 -12.44
N GLN A 95 2.89 -15.15 -11.56
CA GLN A 95 3.48 -13.86 -11.94
C GLN A 95 4.51 -13.99 -13.06
N LYS A 96 5.45 -14.96 -12.97
CA LYS A 96 6.44 -15.20 -14.04
C LYS A 96 5.80 -15.60 -15.37
N TYR A 97 4.76 -16.43 -15.35
CA TYR A 97 4.01 -16.79 -16.56
C TYR A 97 3.36 -15.56 -17.20
N TRP A 98 2.74 -14.70 -16.39
CA TRP A 98 2.14 -13.45 -16.88
C TRP A 98 3.22 -12.51 -17.44
N THR A 99 4.32 -12.26 -16.74
CA THR A 99 5.40 -11.38 -17.21
C THR A 99 6.05 -11.87 -18.50
N ASN A 100 6.20 -13.18 -18.69
CA ASN A 100 6.84 -13.75 -19.88
C ASN A 100 5.90 -13.83 -21.09
N ASN A 101 4.59 -13.91 -20.88
CA ASN A 101 3.59 -14.11 -21.95
C ASN A 101 2.74 -12.87 -22.24
N SER A 102 3.03 -11.73 -21.62
CA SER A 102 2.30 -10.49 -21.85
C SER A 102 3.23 -9.30 -22.06
N THR A 103 2.93 -8.49 -23.08
CA THR A 103 3.52 -7.16 -23.28
C THR A 103 3.21 -6.19 -22.12
N SER A 104 2.36 -6.58 -21.16
CA SER A 104 1.90 -5.75 -20.04
C SER A 104 2.85 -5.70 -18.84
N GLY A 105 3.87 -6.57 -18.75
CA GLY A 105 4.93 -6.44 -17.74
C GLY A 105 5.73 -5.13 -17.88
N ALA A 106 5.86 -4.61 -19.11
CA ALA A 106 6.45 -3.31 -19.41
C ALA A 106 5.49 -2.14 -19.13
N LEU A 107 4.18 -2.35 -19.29
CA LEU A 107 3.12 -1.35 -19.04
C LEU A 107 2.91 -1.07 -17.54
N GLN A 108 3.01 -2.10 -16.68
CA GLN A 108 2.94 -1.91 -15.22
C GLN A 108 4.09 -1.05 -14.67
N LYS A 109 5.27 -1.08 -15.32
CA LYS A 109 6.39 -0.19 -14.99
C LYS A 109 6.22 1.23 -15.50
N THR A 110 5.37 1.47 -16.50
CA THR A 110 5.18 2.78 -17.15
C THR A 110 4.00 3.59 -16.61
N GLU A 111 3.07 2.98 -15.87
CA GLU A 111 2.01 3.72 -15.15
C GLU A 111 2.44 4.24 -13.77
N LEU A 112 3.71 4.10 -13.42
CA LEU A 112 4.27 4.75 -12.24
C LEU A 112 4.50 6.23 -12.54
N SER A 113 3.62 7.06 -11.97
CA SER A 113 3.72 8.52 -11.93
C SER A 113 3.56 9.23 -13.28
N ALA A 114 2.32 9.31 -13.80
CA ALA A 114 1.96 10.13 -14.96
C ALA A 114 2.32 11.64 -14.82
N VAL A 115 2.72 12.09 -13.63
CA VAL A 115 3.09 13.47 -13.32
C VAL A 115 4.59 13.54 -13.00
N SER A 116 5.34 14.36 -13.74
CA SER A 116 6.78 14.56 -13.52
C SER A 116 7.07 15.24 -12.18
N GLN A 117 8.33 15.23 -11.74
CA GLN A 117 8.69 15.88 -10.48
C GLN A 117 8.55 17.39 -10.54
N GLU A 118 8.89 17.98 -11.67
CA GLU A 118 8.74 19.41 -11.94
C GLU A 118 7.27 19.81 -11.86
N GLN A 119 6.37 19.01 -12.44
CA GLN A 119 4.92 19.23 -12.34
C GLN A 119 4.41 19.11 -10.91
N LYS A 120 4.92 18.15 -10.12
CA LYS A 120 4.57 18.03 -8.69
C LYS A 120 5.04 19.23 -7.88
N VAL A 121 6.24 19.75 -8.16
CA VAL A 121 6.79 20.93 -7.47
C VAL A 121 5.94 22.16 -7.82
N ALA A 122 5.70 22.42 -9.10
CA ALA A 122 4.89 23.55 -9.55
C ALA A 122 3.46 23.51 -8.97
N PHE A 123 2.87 22.31 -8.86
CA PHE A 123 1.56 22.13 -8.23
C PHE A 123 1.57 22.47 -6.73
N ARG A 124 2.62 22.09 -5.99
CA ARG A 124 2.72 22.43 -4.56
C ARG A 124 2.93 23.93 -4.34
N GLU A 125 3.73 24.56 -5.19
CA GLU A 125 3.97 26.00 -5.16
C GLU A 125 2.67 26.78 -5.41
N SER A 126 1.86 26.38 -6.39
CA SER A 126 0.55 27.01 -6.62
C SER A 126 -0.41 26.83 -5.44
N LEU A 127 -0.32 25.71 -4.73
CA LEU A 127 -1.08 25.46 -3.51
C LEU A 127 -0.57 26.24 -2.28
N GLY A 128 0.64 26.82 -2.34
CA GLY A 128 1.27 27.49 -1.19
C GLY A 128 1.61 26.51 -0.07
N ILE A 129 1.92 25.26 -0.42
CA ILE A 129 2.18 24.16 0.51
C ILE A 129 3.70 24.01 0.69
N SER A 130 4.21 24.33 1.89
CA SER A 130 5.64 24.20 2.23
C SER A 130 5.97 22.76 2.64
N PRO A 131 6.90 22.05 1.96
CA PRO A 131 7.23 20.64 2.24
C PRO A 131 7.72 20.33 3.66
N LYS A 132 8.22 21.32 4.40
CA LYS A 132 8.90 21.10 5.70
C LYS A 132 7.93 20.71 6.84
N GLU A 133 6.66 21.06 6.75
CA GLU A 133 5.66 20.78 7.81
C GLU A 133 4.84 19.52 7.53
N ILE A 134 4.86 19.02 6.30
CA ILE A 134 3.83 18.10 5.79
C ILE A 134 4.01 16.65 6.24
N ASN A 135 5.23 16.23 6.59
CA ASN A 135 5.50 14.86 7.02
C ASN A 135 5.10 14.57 8.47
N ASN A 136 4.72 15.60 9.24
CA ASN A 136 4.37 15.48 10.65
C ASN A 136 2.88 15.69 10.92
N TYR A 137 2.09 16.04 9.91
CA TYR A 137 0.65 16.16 10.07
C TYR A 137 0.02 14.83 10.49
N SER A 138 -0.91 14.93 11.43
CA SER A 138 -1.92 13.93 11.74
C SER A 138 -2.95 13.85 10.61
N VAL A 139 -3.70 12.75 10.57
CA VAL A 139 -4.81 12.54 9.62
C VAL A 139 -5.79 13.71 9.63
N LYS A 140 -6.13 14.21 10.82
CA LYS A 140 -7.06 15.33 10.98
C LYS A 140 -6.50 16.62 10.38
N GLU A 141 -5.24 16.93 10.64
CA GLU A 141 -4.60 18.12 10.08
C GLU A 141 -4.51 18.05 8.55
N VAL A 142 -4.27 16.86 7.97
CA VAL A 142 -4.33 16.70 6.51
C VAL A 142 -5.70 17.07 5.97
N ILE A 143 -6.78 16.54 6.55
CA ILE A 143 -8.16 16.87 6.14
C ILE A 143 -8.43 18.37 6.30
N GLU A 144 -8.04 18.97 7.42
CA GLU A 144 -8.19 20.41 7.67
C GLU A 144 -7.44 21.25 6.61
N GLN A 145 -6.24 20.83 6.20
CA GLN A 145 -5.50 21.52 5.14
C GLN A 145 -6.21 21.47 3.78
N PHE A 146 -6.89 20.37 3.46
CA PHE A 146 -7.72 20.28 2.26
C PHE A 146 -8.93 21.22 2.35
N GLU A 147 -9.61 21.25 3.49
CA GLU A 147 -10.78 22.11 3.69
C GLU A 147 -10.43 23.60 3.63
N ILE A 148 -9.30 24.01 4.23
CA ILE A 148 -8.82 25.41 4.18
C ILE A 148 -8.50 25.84 2.75
N LYS A 149 -8.00 24.91 1.92
CA LYS A 149 -7.55 25.18 0.53
C LYS A 149 -8.54 24.68 -0.53
N LYS A 150 -9.78 24.39 -0.15
CA LYS A 150 -10.77 23.77 -1.05
C LYS A 150 -11.06 24.62 -2.28
N ASP A 151 -10.94 25.94 -2.18
CA ASP A 151 -11.05 26.87 -3.31
C ASP A 151 -10.06 26.53 -4.42
N LYS A 152 -8.83 26.14 -4.06
CA LYS A 152 -7.79 25.67 -4.98
C LYS A 152 -8.08 24.29 -5.58
N PHE A 153 -9.01 23.55 -4.99
CA PHE A 153 -9.50 22.25 -5.45
C PHE A 153 -10.90 22.32 -6.05
N GLY A 154 -11.33 23.50 -6.54
CA GLY A 154 -12.65 23.66 -7.16
C GLY A 154 -13.81 23.57 -6.16
N ASN A 155 -13.57 23.99 -4.92
CA ASN A 155 -14.48 23.90 -3.77
C ASN A 155 -14.91 22.46 -3.40
N MET A 156 -14.15 21.45 -3.82
CA MET A 156 -14.37 20.06 -3.45
C MET A 156 -13.69 19.73 -2.13
N SER A 157 -14.38 18.96 -1.28
CA SER A 157 -13.76 18.23 -0.18
C SER A 157 -12.82 17.15 -0.72
N LEU A 158 -11.94 16.62 0.13
CA LEU A 158 -11.00 15.55 -0.26
C LEU A 158 -11.72 14.31 -0.85
N PRO A 159 -12.80 13.77 -0.26
CA PRO A 159 -13.53 12.65 -0.87
C PRO A 159 -14.11 12.98 -2.25
N GLU A 160 -14.68 14.17 -2.43
CA GLU A 160 -15.24 14.63 -3.71
C GLU A 160 -14.18 14.82 -4.78
N LEU A 161 -12.99 15.31 -4.39
CA LEU A 161 -11.85 15.45 -5.26
C LEU A 161 -11.38 14.08 -5.77
N ILE A 162 -11.28 13.08 -4.89
CA ILE A 162 -10.89 11.71 -5.27
C ILE A 162 -11.94 11.08 -6.18
N GLU A 163 -13.23 11.20 -5.86
CA GLU A 163 -14.32 10.70 -6.71
C GLU A 163 -14.27 11.33 -8.11
N THR A 164 -14.09 12.66 -8.18
CA THR A 164 -14.04 13.38 -9.44
C THR A 164 -12.82 13.01 -10.26
N ALA A 165 -11.63 12.96 -9.65
CA ALA A 165 -10.40 12.60 -10.33
C ALA A 165 -10.46 11.18 -10.89
N THR A 166 -10.95 10.22 -10.11
CA THR A 166 -11.05 8.83 -10.54
C THR A 166 -12.13 8.62 -11.61
N ARG A 167 -13.26 9.32 -11.52
CA ARG A 167 -14.30 9.32 -12.54
C ARG A 167 -13.82 9.89 -13.87
N ILE A 168 -13.07 11.00 -13.85
CA ILE A 168 -12.48 11.59 -15.06
C ILE A 168 -11.50 10.61 -15.72
N LYS A 169 -10.63 9.97 -14.92
CA LYS A 169 -9.63 9.01 -15.43
C LYS A 169 -10.26 7.75 -16.02
N LEU A 170 -11.31 7.21 -15.40
CA LEU A 170 -11.91 5.93 -15.78
C LEU A 170 -13.14 6.04 -16.70
N GLY A 171 -13.74 7.23 -16.82
CA GLY A 171 -15.02 7.42 -17.51
C GLY A 171 -16.23 6.76 -16.82
N LYS A 172 -16.06 6.23 -15.60
CA LYS A 172 -17.09 5.55 -14.79
C LYS A 172 -16.79 5.70 -13.29
N SER A 173 -17.76 5.37 -12.44
CA SER A 173 -17.56 5.33 -10.99
C SER A 173 -16.44 4.36 -10.63
N ALA A 174 -15.51 4.84 -9.81
CA ALA A 174 -14.34 4.08 -9.41
C ALA A 174 -14.67 3.08 -8.29
N THR A 175 -13.99 1.93 -8.32
CA THR A 175 -14.06 0.98 -7.20
C THR A 175 -13.32 1.52 -6.00
N ILE A 176 -13.60 0.98 -4.81
CA ILE A 176 -12.87 1.36 -3.60
C ILE A 176 -11.35 1.16 -3.76
N LEU A 177 -10.92 0.11 -4.48
CA LEU A 177 -9.50 -0.16 -4.73
C LEU A 177 -8.84 0.97 -5.49
N THR A 178 -9.48 1.43 -6.58
CA THR A 178 -8.97 2.56 -7.36
C THR A 178 -8.93 3.83 -6.52
N LYS A 179 -9.93 4.07 -5.67
CA LYS A 179 -9.97 5.24 -4.79
C LYS A 179 -8.84 5.24 -3.77
N ILE A 180 -8.52 4.08 -3.18
CA ILE A 180 -7.38 3.92 -2.27
C ILE A 180 -6.07 4.32 -2.98
N VAL A 181 -5.82 3.74 -4.15
CA VAL A 181 -4.60 4.03 -4.94
C VAL A 181 -4.53 5.50 -5.34
N ALA A 182 -5.62 6.07 -5.83
CA ALA A 182 -5.69 7.48 -6.21
C ALA A 182 -5.46 8.42 -5.02
N THR A 183 -5.90 8.03 -3.81
CA THR A 183 -5.64 8.79 -2.59
C THR A 183 -4.15 8.81 -2.26
N PHE A 184 -3.46 7.66 -2.36
CA PHE A 184 -2.00 7.60 -2.18
C PHE A 184 -1.26 8.49 -3.19
N GLU A 185 -1.66 8.44 -4.47
CA GLU A 185 -1.09 9.28 -5.53
C GLU A 185 -1.31 10.78 -5.27
N LEU A 186 -2.51 11.17 -4.82
CA LEU A 186 -2.85 12.55 -4.50
C LEU A 186 -2.04 13.08 -3.31
N LEU A 187 -1.89 12.28 -2.26
CA LEU A 187 -1.09 12.65 -1.08
C LEU A 187 0.38 12.83 -1.47
N ASP A 188 0.92 11.95 -2.33
CA ASP A 188 2.26 12.08 -2.87
C ASP A 188 2.43 13.32 -3.75
N LEU A 189 1.44 13.63 -4.60
CA LEU A 189 1.42 14.82 -5.44
C LEU A 189 1.51 16.09 -4.56
N ILE A 190 0.71 16.17 -3.50
CA ILE A 190 0.68 17.32 -2.60
C ILE A 190 1.87 17.34 -1.63
N GLY A 191 2.49 16.18 -1.39
CA GLY A 191 3.70 16.05 -0.57
C GLY A 191 3.46 15.62 0.88
N PHE A 192 2.27 15.10 1.21
CA PHE A 192 2.01 14.49 2.52
C PHE A 192 2.74 13.17 2.67
N TRP A 193 3.48 13.03 3.78
CA TRP A 193 4.27 11.84 4.12
C TRP A 193 5.11 11.33 2.94
N LYS A 194 5.87 12.26 2.34
CA LYS A 194 6.59 12.04 1.09
C LYS A 194 7.94 11.34 1.33
N ASP A 195 8.31 10.47 0.39
CA ASP A 195 9.65 9.88 0.29
C ASP A 195 10.64 10.72 -0.52
N ILE A 196 11.93 10.44 -0.31
CA ILE A 196 12.99 10.93 -1.16
C ILE A 196 12.81 10.30 -2.54
N TYR A 197 12.66 11.12 -3.57
CA TYR A 197 12.41 10.63 -4.91
C TYR A 197 13.62 9.91 -5.51
N THR A 198 13.45 8.61 -5.69
CA THR A 198 14.31 7.71 -6.46
C THR A 198 13.43 6.71 -7.20
N THR A 199 13.91 6.11 -8.28
CA THR A 199 13.17 5.03 -8.99
C THR A 199 12.79 3.88 -8.04
N LYS A 200 13.64 3.59 -7.06
CA LYS A 200 13.36 2.64 -5.97
C LYS A 200 12.19 3.09 -5.08
N SER A 201 12.10 4.39 -4.78
CA SER A 201 10.97 4.96 -4.03
C SER A 201 9.66 4.93 -4.80
N ASP A 202 9.68 5.05 -6.13
CA ASP A 202 8.47 5.04 -6.95
C ASP A 202 7.82 3.65 -6.93
N PHE A 203 8.63 2.61 -7.06
CA PHE A 203 8.19 1.23 -6.91
C PHE A 203 7.63 0.96 -5.51
N ALA A 204 8.36 1.35 -4.44
CA ALA A 204 7.92 1.16 -3.06
C ALA A 204 6.56 1.81 -2.79
N ARG A 205 6.36 3.07 -3.23
CA ARG A 205 5.10 3.81 -3.07
C ARG A 205 3.90 3.14 -3.73
N ALA A 206 4.11 2.52 -4.90
CA ALA A 206 3.05 1.72 -5.51
C ALA A 206 2.71 0.49 -4.67
N GLN A 207 3.71 -0.22 -4.13
CA GLN A 207 3.47 -1.38 -3.28
C GLN A 207 2.75 -1.00 -1.97
N ASP A 208 3.08 0.14 -1.36
CA ASP A 208 2.39 0.63 -0.14
C ASP A 208 0.87 0.75 -0.35
N SER A 209 0.47 1.33 -1.48
CA SER A 209 -0.95 1.46 -1.82
C SER A 209 -1.62 0.08 -2.01
N GLN A 210 -0.91 -0.90 -2.58
CA GLN A 210 -1.44 -2.24 -2.81
C GLN A 210 -1.53 -3.05 -1.51
N HIS A 211 -0.60 -2.85 -0.57
CA HIS A 211 -0.71 -3.38 0.79
C HIS A 211 -1.93 -2.79 1.51
N CYS A 212 -2.13 -1.47 1.43
CA CYS A 212 -3.31 -0.80 1.98
C CYS A 212 -4.63 -1.34 1.39
N VAL A 213 -4.68 -1.54 0.06
CA VAL A 213 -5.82 -2.17 -0.62
C VAL A 213 -6.07 -3.58 -0.09
N SER A 214 -5.03 -4.41 -0.04
CA SER A 214 -5.16 -5.81 0.40
C SER A 214 -5.61 -5.89 1.86
N ALA A 215 -5.08 -5.01 2.72
CA ALA A 215 -5.42 -4.97 4.13
C ALA A 215 -6.84 -4.44 4.42
N SER A 216 -7.48 -3.75 3.47
CA SER A 216 -8.83 -3.17 3.65
C SER A 216 -9.94 -4.18 3.96
N VAL A 217 -9.68 -5.48 3.75
CA VAL A 217 -10.61 -6.58 4.09
C VAL A 217 -10.21 -7.35 5.35
N CYS A 218 -9.19 -6.86 6.06
CA CYS A 218 -8.71 -7.40 7.33
C CYS A 218 -9.17 -6.52 8.49
N ASP A 219 -9.11 -7.08 9.69
CA ASP A 219 -9.40 -6.34 10.91
C ASP A 219 -8.21 -5.43 11.27
N TYR A 220 -6.98 -5.86 10.94
CA TYR A 220 -5.75 -5.15 11.22
C TYR A 220 -4.80 -5.12 10.02
N PHE A 221 -4.14 -3.97 9.84
CA PHE A 221 -3.00 -3.77 8.97
C PHE A 221 -1.77 -3.44 9.82
N ILE A 222 -0.73 -4.28 9.77
CA ILE A 222 0.48 -4.08 10.57
C ILE A 222 1.64 -3.67 9.67
N SER A 223 2.26 -2.52 9.94
CA SER A 223 3.43 -2.01 9.20
C SER A 223 4.33 -1.20 10.11
N ASN A 224 5.65 -1.37 10.03
CA ASN A 224 6.61 -0.51 10.73
C ASN A 224 6.88 0.81 9.97
N ASP A 225 6.41 0.96 8.73
CA ASP A 225 6.53 2.20 7.96
C ASP A 225 5.49 3.26 8.41
N LYS A 226 5.98 4.33 9.04
CA LYS A 226 5.14 5.42 9.56
C LYS A 226 4.32 6.12 8.47
N LYS A 227 4.87 6.27 7.26
CA LYS A 227 4.22 6.97 6.15
C LYS A 227 3.08 6.11 5.59
N THR A 228 3.35 4.83 5.36
CA THR A 228 2.33 3.86 4.92
C THR A 228 1.21 3.76 5.94
N ARG A 229 1.53 3.72 7.24
CA ARG A 229 0.51 3.75 8.29
C ARG A 229 -0.34 5.02 8.27
N SER A 230 0.29 6.19 8.15
CA SER A 230 -0.41 7.48 8.17
C SER A 230 -1.36 7.64 6.97
N LYS A 231 -0.88 7.30 5.77
CA LYS A 231 -1.69 7.30 4.53
C LYS A 231 -2.85 6.30 4.62
N SER A 232 -2.59 5.09 5.13
CA SER A 232 -3.62 4.07 5.27
C SER A 232 -4.71 4.47 6.26
N ARG A 233 -4.36 5.09 7.39
CA ARG A 233 -5.35 5.61 8.35
C ARG A 233 -6.24 6.68 7.74
N LEU A 234 -5.66 7.62 6.99
CA LEU A 234 -6.44 8.64 6.28
C LEU A 234 -7.40 8.01 5.26
N VAL A 235 -6.91 7.05 4.47
CA VAL A 235 -7.73 6.30 3.52
C VAL A 235 -8.88 5.58 4.23
N TYR A 236 -8.61 4.88 5.31
CA TYR A 236 -9.63 4.11 6.03
C TYR A 236 -10.66 5.02 6.71
N ASP A 237 -10.25 6.18 7.22
CA ASP A 237 -11.20 7.17 7.76
C ASP A 237 -12.10 7.77 6.68
N ILE A 238 -11.53 8.18 5.54
CA ILE A 238 -12.28 8.77 4.42
C ILE A 238 -13.31 7.80 3.87
N PHE A 239 -12.92 6.54 3.66
CA PHE A 239 -13.79 5.53 3.04
C PHE A 239 -14.54 4.66 4.04
N LYS A 240 -14.47 4.98 5.35
CA LYS A 240 -15.14 4.25 6.43
C LYS A 240 -14.83 2.75 6.42
N ILE A 241 -13.56 2.42 6.21
CA ILE A 241 -13.02 1.06 6.30
C ILE A 241 -12.66 0.79 7.76
N ASN A 242 -13.13 -0.32 8.32
CA ASN A 242 -12.99 -0.64 9.75
C ASN A 242 -11.63 -1.24 10.14
N THR A 243 -10.68 -1.35 9.20
CA THR A 243 -9.35 -1.90 9.45
C THR A 243 -8.54 -0.97 10.34
N LYS A 244 -8.01 -1.49 11.45
CA LYS A 244 -7.08 -0.75 12.33
C LYS A 244 -5.67 -0.84 11.79
N VAL A 245 -4.90 0.24 11.87
CA VAL A 245 -3.53 0.29 11.37
C VAL A 245 -2.58 0.42 12.55
N LEU A 246 -1.67 -0.54 12.73
CA LEU A 246 -0.77 -0.62 13.87
C LEU A 246 0.70 -0.80 13.45
N ASP A 247 1.63 -0.42 14.32
CA ASP A 247 3.03 -0.86 14.27
C ASP A 247 3.21 -2.25 14.93
N SER A 248 4.43 -2.77 14.89
CA SER A 248 4.78 -4.07 15.52
C SER A 248 4.69 -4.09 17.05
N ASN A 249 4.49 -2.95 17.70
CA ASN A 249 4.28 -2.83 19.14
C ASN A 249 2.80 -2.60 19.52
N GLY A 250 1.89 -2.58 18.54
CA GLY A 250 0.46 -2.38 18.78
C GLY A 250 0.01 -0.92 18.87
N ASN A 251 0.84 0.04 18.44
CA ASN A 251 0.50 1.47 18.44
C ASN A 251 -0.04 1.92 17.07
N GLU A 252 -0.98 2.89 17.06
CA GLU A 252 -1.56 3.47 15.84
C GLU A 252 -0.69 4.56 15.15
#